data_AF-A0A955V2I5-F1
#
_entry.id   AF-A0A955V2I5-F1
#
_cell.length_a   1.000
_cell.length_b   1.000
_cell.length_c   1.000
_cell.angle_alpha   90.00
_cell.angle_beta   90.00
_cell.angle_gamma   90.00
#
_symmetry.space_group_name_H-M   'P 1'
#
loop_
_entity.id
_entity.type
_entity.pdbx_description
1 polymer ?
#
loop_
_entity_poly.entity_id
_entity_poly.type
_entity_poly.pdbx_seq_one_letter_code
_entity_poly.pdbx_strand_id
1 'polypeptide(L)'
;MRAMRALAATAVVLLAAAVATPPAAAREPAPEFGTPRGEKRRFEVRSSESFAGVSVETPVFVTRGRLPGPTLCLVAGIHGDELNGVEIVRRIVEQLDPELLAGTLVAVPIANPHGYNRSSRYLPDRRDLNRYFPGRTTGSSASRIAFVLFEDVIRPCTYLIDFHTGSFHRTNLPHIRANLDDAKTAEFAKAFGADLVVHNRGRLGTLRRAAADAGIPSVIYEAGEPMRLREDEIEQGVAGTTRAMHALRMLQPYAEPTPPRQVIRRTHWVRVDRGGLMLAIVQIGETVKRGQLLGTVIDPLSSARGEIRSPYAGTIIGQALDQVVMPGFAAFHLALAAQEGAGLPSSALEGDVRPEDPEVEPDERPE
;
A
#
# COMPACT_ATOMS: atom_id res chain seq x y z
N MET A 1 14.96 20.94 84.05
CA MET A 1 16.12 20.61 83.20
C MET A 1 15.61 19.84 81.98
N ARG A 2 16.00 20.31 80.79
CA ARG A 2 15.45 19.94 79.46
C ARG A 2 15.80 18.51 79.07
N ALA A 3 14.81 17.72 78.66
CA ALA A 3 15.01 16.49 77.89
C ALA A 3 15.14 16.86 76.40
N MET A 4 16.34 16.69 75.85
CA MET A 4 16.67 16.93 74.44
C MET A 4 16.82 15.60 73.69
N ARG A 5 15.93 15.41 72.71
CA ARG A 5 16.10 14.78 71.38
C ARG A 5 17.19 13.71 71.17
N ALA A 6 16.80 12.59 70.56
CA ALA A 6 17.25 12.21 69.21
C ALA A 6 16.34 11.12 68.61
N LEU A 7 15.67 11.46 67.50
CA LEU A 7 15.05 10.51 66.56
C LEU A 7 16.17 9.80 65.80
N ALA A 8 16.18 8.47 65.78
CA ALA A 8 16.97 7.70 64.83
C ALA A 8 16.10 7.45 63.58
N ALA A 9 16.40 8.16 62.49
CA ALA A 9 15.84 7.89 61.17
C ALA A 9 16.74 6.89 60.45
N THR A 10 16.25 5.68 60.24
CA THR A 10 16.91 4.63 59.46
C THR A 10 16.81 4.99 57.98
N ALA A 11 17.92 5.43 57.37
CA ALA A 11 18.01 5.63 55.94
C ALA A 11 18.22 4.27 55.25
N VAL A 12 17.17 3.77 54.59
CA VAL A 12 17.29 2.64 53.64
C VAL A 12 17.77 3.22 52.31
N VAL A 13 19.04 3.02 51.99
CA VAL A 13 19.59 3.29 50.65
C VAL A 13 19.26 2.08 49.78
N LEU A 14 18.21 2.16 48.97
CA LEU A 14 18.01 1.25 47.84
C LEU A 14 18.91 1.73 46.69
N LEU A 15 20.02 1.03 46.46
CA LEU A 15 20.76 1.12 45.20
C LEU A 15 19.90 0.46 44.10
N ALA A 16 19.14 1.26 43.36
CA ALA A 16 18.59 0.81 42.08
C ALA A 16 19.74 0.76 41.07
N ALA A 17 20.27 -0.44 40.81
CA ALA A 17 21.12 -0.66 39.66
C ALA A 17 20.26 -0.47 38.40
N ALA A 18 20.37 0.70 37.77
CA ALA A 18 19.85 0.90 36.44
C ALA A 18 20.60 -0.04 35.49
N VAL A 19 19.94 -1.12 35.08
CA VAL A 19 20.39 -1.93 33.96
C VAL A 19 20.22 -1.07 32.71
N ALA A 20 21.25 -0.32 32.36
CA ALA A 20 21.33 0.37 31.09
C ALA A 20 21.35 -0.71 29.99
N THR A 21 20.25 -0.83 29.25
CA THR A 21 20.24 -1.53 27.97
C THR A 21 21.28 -0.84 27.07
N PRO A 22 22.24 -1.58 26.51
CA PRO A 22 23.20 -0.97 25.60
C PRO A 22 22.45 -0.41 24.38
N PRO A 23 22.89 0.73 23.82
CA PRO A 23 22.33 1.20 22.57
C PRO A 23 22.50 0.10 21.52
N ALA A 24 21.41 -0.25 20.84
CA ALA A 24 21.46 -1.19 19.73
C ALA A 24 22.49 -0.66 18.73
N ALA A 25 23.62 -1.35 18.59
CA ALA A 25 24.56 -1.09 17.52
C ALA A 25 23.75 -1.14 16.21
N ALA A 26 23.90 -0.10 15.39
CA ALA A 26 23.27 0.01 14.08
C ALA A 26 23.75 -1.16 13.21
N ARG A 27 23.08 -2.29 13.32
CA ARG A 27 23.26 -3.45 12.47
C ARG A 27 22.51 -3.08 11.21
N GLU A 28 23.22 -2.86 10.10
CA GLU A 28 22.54 -2.75 8.80
C GLU A 28 21.62 -3.97 8.68
N PRO A 29 20.30 -3.79 8.56
CA PRO A 29 19.39 -4.90 8.52
C PRO A 29 19.68 -5.71 7.25
N ALA A 30 20.20 -6.92 7.43
CA ALA A 30 20.45 -7.81 6.30
C ALA A 30 19.10 -8.30 5.77
N PRO A 31 18.85 -8.23 4.45
CA PRO A 31 17.54 -8.55 3.86
C PRO A 31 17.07 -9.98 4.11
N GLU A 32 17.97 -10.90 4.43
CA GLU A 32 17.64 -12.28 4.80
C GLU A 32 17.12 -12.47 6.23
N PHE A 33 17.16 -11.46 7.11
CA PHE A 33 16.81 -11.59 8.53
C PHE A 33 17.53 -12.75 9.24
N GLY A 34 18.76 -13.07 8.82
CA GLY A 34 19.52 -14.21 9.34
C GLY A 34 19.02 -15.59 8.87
N THR A 35 18.12 -15.64 7.89
CA THR A 35 17.63 -16.88 7.28
C THR A 35 18.78 -17.57 6.52
N PRO A 36 19.08 -18.85 6.81
CA PRO A 36 20.04 -19.63 6.03
C PRO A 36 19.56 -19.85 4.59
N ARG A 37 20.49 -20.18 3.70
CA ARG A 37 20.16 -20.51 2.30
C ARG A 37 19.38 -21.81 2.23
N GLY A 38 18.38 -21.89 1.35
CA GLY A 38 17.51 -23.06 1.21
C GLY A 38 16.41 -23.14 2.28
N GLU A 39 16.21 -22.09 3.08
CA GLU A 39 15.23 -22.09 4.17
C GLU A 39 14.12 -21.05 4.01
N LYS A 40 12.99 -21.35 4.65
CA LYS A 40 11.90 -20.41 4.94
C LYS A 40 11.84 -20.15 6.44
N ARG A 41 11.71 -18.88 6.84
CA ARG A 41 11.52 -18.50 8.24
C ARG A 41 10.46 -17.41 8.38
N ARG A 42 9.78 -17.41 9.52
CA ARG A 42 8.87 -16.35 9.95
C ARG A 42 9.53 -15.56 11.07
N PHE A 43 9.41 -14.25 10.99
CA PHE A 43 9.85 -13.29 11.98
C PHE A 43 8.70 -12.40 12.42
N GLU A 44 8.83 -11.84 13.62
CA GLU A 44 7.86 -10.93 14.20
C GLU A 44 8.56 -9.59 14.42
N VAL A 45 8.18 -8.60 13.60
CA VAL A 45 8.75 -7.25 13.68
C VAL A 45 7.87 -6.43 14.61
N ARG A 46 8.45 -5.96 15.72
CA ARG A 46 7.78 -5.09 16.69
C ARG A 46 7.59 -3.69 16.11
N SER A 47 6.47 -3.48 15.44
CA SER A 47 6.16 -2.23 14.75
C SER A 47 5.30 -1.29 15.60
N SER A 48 4.54 -1.82 16.58
CA SER A 48 3.62 -1.02 17.39
C SER A 48 3.22 -1.67 18.71
N GLU A 49 2.40 -0.95 19.48
CA GLU A 49 1.73 -1.42 20.68
C GLU A 49 0.22 -1.19 20.58
N SER A 50 -0.56 -2.00 21.29
CA SER A 50 -2.01 -1.82 21.46
C SER A 50 -2.33 -0.78 22.54
N PHE A 51 -3.61 -0.41 22.68
CA PHE A 51 -4.06 0.49 23.75
C PHE A 51 -3.76 -0.03 25.17
N ALA A 52 -3.59 -1.34 25.33
CA ALA A 52 -3.23 -1.96 26.61
C ALA A 52 -1.71 -1.98 26.86
N GLY A 53 -0.90 -1.36 25.99
CA GLY A 53 0.57 -1.39 26.08
C GLY A 53 1.19 -2.73 25.69
N VAL A 54 0.42 -3.62 25.04
CA VAL A 54 0.91 -4.92 24.56
C VAL A 54 1.47 -4.77 23.16
N SER A 55 2.67 -5.32 22.93
CA SER A 55 3.32 -5.36 21.61
C SER A 55 2.40 -5.96 20.55
N VAL A 56 2.30 -5.27 19.41
CA VAL A 56 1.62 -5.76 18.21
C VAL A 56 2.68 -5.91 17.12
N GLU A 57 2.89 -7.16 16.72
CA GLU A 57 3.97 -7.55 15.83
C GLU A 57 3.45 -7.73 14.40
N THR A 58 4.23 -7.24 13.43
CA THR A 58 3.98 -7.44 12.01
C THR A 58 4.69 -8.73 11.58
N PRO A 59 3.96 -9.73 11.04
CA PRO A 59 4.58 -10.96 10.57
C PRO A 59 5.35 -10.73 9.26
N VAL A 60 6.61 -11.14 9.24
CA VAL A 60 7.48 -11.09 8.05
C VAL A 60 7.93 -12.51 7.73
N PHE A 61 7.69 -12.95 6.50
CA PHE A 61 8.13 -14.24 5.99
C PHE A 61 9.33 -14.03 5.08
N VAL A 62 10.37 -14.82 5.27
CA VAL A 62 11.58 -14.77 4.45
C VAL A 62 11.83 -16.15 3.86
N THR A 63 11.89 -16.21 2.53
CA THR A 63 12.32 -17.39 1.78
C THR A 63 13.66 -17.06 1.13
N ARG A 64 14.74 -17.73 1.56
CA ARG A 64 16.08 -17.48 1.01
C ARG A 64 16.50 -18.63 0.12
N GLY A 65 16.80 -18.30 -1.13
CA GLY A 65 17.29 -19.23 -2.13
C GLY A 65 18.69 -19.78 -1.86
N ARG A 66 19.05 -20.87 -2.55
CA ARG A 66 20.43 -21.40 -2.51
C ARG A 66 21.40 -20.59 -3.34
N LEU A 67 20.90 -20.02 -4.42
CA LEU A 67 21.67 -19.24 -5.37
C LEU A 67 21.60 -17.75 -5.00
N PRO A 68 22.69 -16.98 -5.24
CA PRO A 68 22.63 -15.53 -5.10
C PRO A 68 21.66 -14.92 -6.13
N GLY A 69 21.05 -13.81 -5.77
CA GLY A 69 20.06 -13.12 -6.61
C GLY A 69 19.49 -11.88 -5.90
N PRO A 70 18.50 -11.21 -6.50
CA PRO A 70 17.89 -10.01 -5.92
C PRO A 70 17.06 -10.34 -4.66
N THR A 71 16.74 -9.30 -3.89
CA THR A 71 15.76 -9.38 -2.81
C THR A 71 14.46 -8.71 -3.27
N LEU A 72 13.39 -9.49 -3.40
CA LEU A 72 12.05 -9.00 -3.75
C LEU A 72 11.20 -8.89 -2.49
N CYS A 73 10.65 -7.70 -2.24
CA CYS A 73 9.68 -7.46 -1.18
C CYS A 73 8.26 -7.55 -1.72
N LEU A 74 7.38 -8.28 -1.04
CA LEU A 74 5.95 -8.34 -1.28
C LEU A 74 5.23 -7.77 -0.06
N VAL A 75 4.46 -6.70 -0.22
CA VAL A 75 3.75 -6.05 0.90
C VAL A 75 2.27 -5.98 0.59
N ALA A 76 1.46 -6.48 1.51
CA ALA A 76 0.00 -6.40 1.46
C ALA A 76 -0.55 -5.98 2.83
N GLY A 77 -1.85 -5.70 2.87
CA GLY A 77 -2.54 -5.39 4.12
C GLY A 77 -2.03 -4.13 4.82
N ILE A 78 -1.49 -3.15 4.07
CA ILE A 78 -1.23 -1.79 4.60
C ILE A 78 -2.55 -1.15 5.04
N HIS A 79 -3.57 -1.34 4.21
CA HIS A 79 -4.96 -1.15 4.57
C HIS A 79 -5.53 -2.51 4.97
N GLY A 80 -6.11 -2.61 6.17
CA GLY A 80 -6.52 -3.89 6.74
C GLY A 80 -7.78 -4.50 6.13
N ASP A 81 -8.49 -3.75 5.31
CA ASP A 81 -9.69 -4.18 4.58
C ASP A 81 -9.38 -4.72 3.18
N GLU A 82 -8.12 -4.78 2.75
CA GLU A 82 -7.74 -5.10 1.37
C GLU A 82 -7.24 -6.57 1.26
N LEU A 83 -8.18 -7.52 1.14
CA LEU A 83 -7.92 -8.95 1.34
C LEU A 83 -7.21 -9.67 0.18
N ASN A 84 -7.44 -9.25 -1.06
CA ASN A 84 -6.87 -9.91 -2.25
C ASN A 84 -5.33 -9.96 -2.19
N GLY A 85 -4.68 -8.86 -1.80
CA GLY A 85 -3.22 -8.80 -1.64
C GLY A 85 -2.69 -9.77 -0.60
N VAL A 86 -3.40 -9.89 0.54
CA VAL A 86 -3.02 -10.81 1.63
C VAL A 86 -2.99 -12.26 1.12
N GLU A 87 -4.00 -12.66 0.37
CA GLU A 87 -4.11 -14.01 -0.20
C GLU A 87 -3.07 -14.26 -1.30
N ILE A 88 -2.81 -13.28 -2.17
CA ILE A 88 -1.73 -13.37 -3.19
C ILE A 88 -0.39 -13.66 -2.50
N VAL A 89 -0.03 -12.86 -1.50
CA VAL A 89 1.23 -13.03 -0.77
C VAL A 89 1.28 -14.37 -0.05
N ARG A 90 0.19 -14.80 0.59
CA ARG A 90 0.11 -16.11 1.27
C ARG A 90 0.38 -17.26 0.30
N ARG A 91 -0.27 -17.28 -0.88
CA ARG A 91 -0.08 -18.33 -1.90
C ARG A 91 1.35 -18.37 -2.42
N ILE A 92 1.96 -17.21 -2.70
CA ILE A 92 3.35 -17.16 -3.17
C ILE A 92 4.29 -17.73 -2.11
N VAL A 93 4.17 -17.30 -0.85
CA VAL A 93 5.01 -17.79 0.26
C VAL A 93 4.85 -19.30 0.46
N GLU A 94 3.63 -19.81 0.37
CA GLU A 94 3.33 -21.23 0.50
C GLU A 94 3.97 -22.06 -0.63
N GLN A 95 3.74 -21.66 -1.88
CA GLN A 95 4.13 -22.42 -3.07
C GLN A 95 5.63 -22.33 -3.39
N LEU A 96 6.32 -21.27 -2.97
CA LEU A 96 7.70 -21.02 -3.38
C LEU A 96 8.69 -22.02 -2.76
N ASP A 97 9.36 -22.84 -3.54
CA ASP A 97 10.42 -23.72 -3.04
C ASP A 97 11.77 -22.96 -2.91
N PRO A 98 12.37 -22.83 -1.70
CA PRO A 98 13.67 -22.17 -1.56
C PRO A 98 14.81 -22.89 -2.29
N GLU A 99 14.69 -24.18 -2.61
CA GLU A 99 15.69 -24.90 -3.40
C GLU A 99 15.71 -24.41 -4.86
N LEU A 100 14.57 -23.90 -5.36
CA LEU A 100 14.41 -23.41 -6.73
C LEU A 100 14.59 -21.89 -6.86
N LEU A 101 14.79 -21.19 -5.74
CA LEU A 101 14.90 -19.74 -5.69
C LEU A 101 16.35 -19.27 -5.81
N ALA A 102 16.57 -18.22 -6.61
CA ALA A 102 17.77 -17.39 -6.57
C ALA A 102 17.46 -16.04 -5.90
N GLY A 103 18.26 -15.66 -4.92
CA GLY A 103 18.03 -14.45 -4.12
C GLY A 103 17.12 -14.71 -2.92
N THR A 104 16.32 -13.70 -2.55
CA THR A 104 15.49 -13.72 -1.33
C THR A 104 14.11 -13.14 -1.63
N LEU A 105 13.06 -13.79 -1.13
CA LEU A 105 11.73 -13.21 -1.04
C LEU A 105 11.48 -12.76 0.41
N VAL A 106 11.14 -11.48 0.60
CA VAL A 106 10.68 -10.93 1.88
C VAL A 106 9.21 -10.59 1.72
N ALA A 107 8.34 -11.17 2.55
CA ALA A 107 6.90 -11.07 2.39
C ALA A 107 6.23 -10.56 3.67
N VAL A 108 5.44 -9.51 3.55
CA VAL A 108 4.66 -8.88 4.62
C VAL A 108 3.18 -8.93 4.22
N PRO A 109 2.48 -10.05 4.47
CA PRO A 109 1.09 -10.20 4.04
C PRO A 109 0.14 -9.25 4.77
N ILE A 110 0.46 -8.86 6.02
CA ILE A 110 -0.36 -7.98 6.84
C ILE A 110 0.53 -6.90 7.46
N ALA A 111 0.77 -5.81 6.72
CA ALA A 111 1.59 -4.70 7.19
C ALA A 111 0.94 -3.91 8.34
N ASN A 112 -0.40 -3.85 8.38
CA ASN A 112 -1.19 -3.18 9.40
C ASN A 112 -2.09 -4.18 10.17
N PRO A 113 -1.54 -4.93 11.15
CA PRO A 113 -2.33 -5.87 11.96
C PRO A 113 -3.49 -5.21 12.70
N HIS A 114 -3.33 -3.94 13.10
CA HIS A 114 -4.39 -3.17 13.75
C HIS A 114 -5.59 -2.99 12.84
N GLY A 115 -5.37 -2.52 11.61
CA GLY A 115 -6.41 -2.34 10.61
C GLY A 115 -7.04 -3.67 10.25
N TYR A 116 -6.22 -4.71 10.06
CA TYR A 116 -6.69 -6.04 9.63
C TYR A 116 -7.67 -6.65 10.63
N ASN A 117 -7.34 -6.62 11.93
CA ASN A 117 -8.22 -7.14 12.99
C ASN A 117 -9.56 -6.40 13.11
N ARG A 118 -9.65 -5.18 12.56
CA ARG A 118 -10.88 -4.37 12.54
C ARG A 118 -11.52 -4.29 11.17
N SER A 119 -11.01 -5.03 10.18
CA SER A 119 -11.49 -4.91 8.80
C SER A 119 -11.52 -3.46 8.31
N SER A 120 -10.44 -2.73 8.61
CA SER A 120 -10.36 -1.29 8.46
C SER A 120 -9.12 -0.87 7.68
N ARG A 121 -9.32 0.10 6.78
CA ARG A 121 -8.25 0.84 6.12
C ARG A 121 -7.26 1.47 7.09
N TYR A 122 -7.75 1.91 8.24
CA TYR A 122 -7.05 2.82 9.13
C TYR A 122 -6.46 2.14 10.37
N LEU A 123 -5.45 2.78 10.93
CA LEU A 123 -4.98 2.53 12.30
C LEU A 123 -6.08 2.87 13.33
N PRO A 124 -5.94 2.44 14.60
CA PRO A 124 -6.98 2.66 15.61
C PRO A 124 -7.27 4.15 15.86
N ASP A 125 -6.27 5.00 15.63
CA ASP A 125 -6.33 6.46 15.70
C ASP A 125 -6.78 7.11 14.38
N ARG A 126 -7.37 6.33 13.45
CA ARG A 126 -7.92 6.75 12.16
C ARG A 126 -6.91 7.23 11.12
N ARG A 127 -5.60 7.16 11.41
CA ARG A 127 -4.57 7.51 10.42
C ARG A 127 -4.46 6.43 9.34
N ASP A 128 -4.33 6.86 8.09
CA ASP A 128 -3.97 5.98 6.97
C ASP A 128 -2.46 5.77 6.99
N LEU A 129 -2.01 4.55 7.31
CA LEU A 129 -0.58 4.20 7.38
C LEU A 129 0.16 4.55 6.07
N ASN A 130 -0.52 4.43 4.92
CA ASN A 130 0.03 4.73 3.61
C ASN A 130 0.14 6.24 3.31
N ARG A 131 0.09 7.10 4.34
CA ARG A 131 0.40 8.54 4.26
C ARG A 131 1.62 8.93 5.09
N TYR A 132 2.25 7.98 5.76
CA TYR A 132 3.32 8.23 6.72
C TYR A 132 4.66 7.60 6.34
N PHE A 133 4.81 6.91 5.20
CA PHE A 133 6.10 6.38 4.76
C PHE A 133 7.05 7.50 4.27
N PRO A 134 8.37 7.43 4.53
CA PRO A 134 9.09 6.34 5.21
C PRO A 134 8.99 6.39 6.74
N GLY A 135 8.35 7.39 7.33
CA GLY A 135 8.15 7.49 8.77
C GLY A 135 9.33 8.08 9.53
N ARG A 136 9.13 8.31 10.83
CA ARG A 136 10.15 8.80 11.78
C ARG A 136 9.89 8.24 13.17
N THR A 137 10.94 8.03 13.96
CA THR A 137 10.85 7.48 15.33
C THR A 137 10.16 8.39 16.34
N THR A 138 10.14 9.71 16.09
CA THR A 138 9.55 10.73 16.95
C THR A 138 8.17 11.20 16.48
N GLY A 139 7.62 10.60 15.43
CA GLY A 139 6.32 11.00 14.89
C GLY A 139 5.13 10.29 15.56
N SER A 140 3.97 10.45 14.93
CA SER A 140 2.74 9.71 15.27
C SER A 140 2.94 8.19 15.29
N SER A 141 2.01 7.45 15.90
CA SER A 141 2.01 5.97 15.87
C SER A 141 2.12 5.43 14.44
N ALA A 142 1.41 6.05 13.48
CA ALA A 142 1.51 5.71 12.06
C ALA A 142 2.93 5.93 11.50
N SER A 143 3.55 7.06 11.83
CA SER A 143 4.92 7.40 11.42
C SER A 143 5.96 6.44 12.01
N ARG A 144 5.79 6.02 13.27
CA ARG A 144 6.69 5.08 13.94
C ARG A 144 6.56 3.67 13.36
N ILE A 145 5.33 3.21 13.08
CA ILE A 145 5.08 1.94 12.38
C ILE A 145 5.71 1.98 10.99
N ALA A 146 5.45 3.04 10.22
CA ALA A 146 6.01 3.21 8.89
C ALA A 146 7.54 3.21 8.91
N PHE A 147 8.15 3.86 9.90
CA PHE A 147 9.61 3.87 10.10
C PHE A 147 10.18 2.47 10.28
N VAL A 148 9.64 1.71 11.24
CA VAL A 148 10.13 0.35 11.51
C VAL A 148 9.96 -0.54 10.28
N LEU A 149 8.78 -0.53 9.65
CA LEU A 149 8.56 -1.32 8.43
C LEU A 149 9.52 -0.91 7.31
N PHE A 150 9.67 0.39 7.08
CA PHE A 150 10.48 0.88 5.98
C PHE A 150 11.96 0.61 6.19
N GLU A 151 12.53 1.01 7.33
CA GLU A 151 13.97 0.89 7.58
C GLU A 151 14.40 -0.57 7.82
N ASP A 152 13.61 -1.35 8.56
CA ASP A 152 14.03 -2.70 8.94
C ASP A 152 13.64 -3.76 7.89
N VAL A 153 12.59 -3.53 7.09
CA VAL A 153 12.06 -4.53 6.14
C VAL A 153 12.19 -4.11 4.68
N ILE A 154 11.82 -2.88 4.34
CA ILE A 154 11.75 -2.46 2.93
C ILE A 154 13.09 -1.98 2.39
N ARG A 155 13.81 -1.14 3.13
CA ARG A 155 15.08 -0.53 2.71
C ARG A 155 16.16 -1.56 2.31
N PRO A 156 16.26 -2.74 2.95
CA PRO A 156 17.20 -3.78 2.52
C PRO A 156 16.84 -4.47 1.20
N CYS A 157 15.62 -4.27 0.68
CA CYS A 157 15.15 -4.96 -0.52
C CYS A 157 15.61 -4.25 -1.81
N THR A 158 15.67 -5.01 -2.91
CA THR A 158 16.07 -4.50 -4.23
C THR A 158 14.89 -4.20 -5.15
N TYR A 159 13.72 -4.79 -4.90
CA TYR A 159 12.46 -4.58 -5.64
C TYR A 159 11.28 -4.65 -4.67
N LEU A 160 10.17 -3.96 -4.98
CA LEU A 160 8.96 -3.96 -4.16
C LEU A 160 7.68 -4.09 -5.00
N ILE A 161 6.81 -5.04 -4.64
CA ILE A 161 5.42 -5.09 -5.09
C ILE A 161 4.52 -4.80 -3.88
N ASP A 162 3.71 -3.76 -4.01
CA ASP A 162 2.74 -3.31 -3.00
C ASP A 162 1.31 -3.64 -3.49
N PHE A 163 0.55 -4.46 -2.76
CA PHE A 163 -0.75 -4.96 -3.19
C PHE A 163 -1.89 -4.18 -2.54
N HIS A 164 -2.79 -3.62 -3.37
CA HIS A 164 -3.95 -2.84 -2.94
C HIS A 164 -5.24 -3.29 -3.64
N THR A 165 -6.37 -2.95 -3.04
CA THR A 165 -7.69 -3.04 -3.68
C THR A 165 -8.31 -1.65 -3.83
N GLY A 166 -9.52 -1.59 -4.40
CA GLY A 166 -10.34 -0.40 -4.29
C GLY A 166 -10.62 -0.03 -2.83
N SER A 167 -10.88 1.25 -2.59
CA SER A 167 -11.12 1.83 -1.26
C SER A 167 -12.57 2.28 -1.14
N PHE A 168 -13.12 2.31 0.08
CA PHE A 168 -14.46 2.84 0.36
C PHE A 168 -15.55 2.23 -0.56
N HIS A 169 -15.66 0.89 -0.56
CA HIS A 169 -16.61 0.16 -1.41
C HIS A 169 -16.46 0.50 -2.91
N ARG A 170 -15.21 0.62 -3.38
CA ARG A 170 -14.88 0.65 -4.80
C ARG A 170 -14.22 -0.64 -5.23
N THR A 171 -14.43 -1.04 -6.48
CA THR A 171 -13.64 -2.06 -7.17
C THR A 171 -12.60 -1.41 -8.09
N ASN A 172 -11.42 -1.99 -8.18
CA ASN A 172 -10.39 -1.64 -9.16
C ASN A 172 -10.25 -2.74 -10.20
N LEU A 173 -10.22 -2.38 -11.48
CA LEU A 173 -9.80 -3.30 -12.54
C LEU A 173 -8.35 -3.72 -12.29
N PRO A 174 -7.96 -5.00 -12.41
CA PRO A 174 -6.57 -5.42 -12.26
C PRO A 174 -5.59 -4.58 -13.10
N HIS A 175 -4.68 -3.85 -12.43
CA HIS A 175 -3.67 -3.05 -13.11
C HIS A 175 -2.44 -2.77 -12.26
N ILE A 176 -1.36 -2.37 -12.94
CA ILE A 176 -0.15 -1.89 -12.28
C ILE A 176 -0.13 -0.36 -12.22
N ARG A 177 0.33 0.20 -11.11
CA ARG A 177 0.69 1.63 -10.99
C ARG A 177 2.19 1.76 -10.75
N ALA A 178 2.87 2.54 -11.57
CA ALA A 178 4.33 2.65 -11.54
C ALA A 178 4.85 3.99 -12.06
N ASN A 179 6.03 4.42 -11.57
CA ASN A 179 6.73 5.56 -12.16
C ASN A 179 7.48 5.12 -13.42
N LEU A 180 6.84 5.20 -14.58
CA LEU A 180 7.43 4.79 -15.86
C LEU A 180 8.55 5.71 -16.39
N ASP A 181 8.86 6.81 -15.71
CA ASP A 181 10.00 7.66 -16.07
C ASP A 181 11.32 7.12 -15.48
N ASP A 182 11.24 6.24 -14.47
CA ASP A 182 12.38 5.47 -13.98
C ASP A 182 12.51 4.17 -14.78
N ALA A 183 13.65 3.97 -15.45
CA ALA A 183 13.85 2.87 -16.38
C ALA A 183 13.72 1.49 -15.71
N LYS A 184 14.30 1.32 -14.51
CA LYS A 184 14.24 0.06 -13.77
C LYS A 184 12.81 -0.26 -13.32
N THR A 185 12.07 0.75 -12.85
CA THR A 185 10.65 0.62 -12.47
C THR A 185 9.78 0.33 -13.68
N ALA A 186 10.07 0.93 -14.84
CA ALA A 186 9.35 0.66 -16.08
C ALA A 186 9.58 -0.78 -16.57
N GLU A 187 10.81 -1.28 -16.51
CA GLU A 187 11.13 -2.69 -16.80
C GLU A 187 10.46 -3.63 -15.82
N PHE A 188 10.47 -3.30 -14.53
CA PHE A 188 9.82 -4.11 -13.50
C PHE A 188 8.29 -4.15 -13.66
N ALA A 189 7.66 -3.04 -14.03
CA ALA A 189 6.23 -3.01 -14.36
C ALA A 189 5.90 -3.87 -15.59
N LYS A 190 6.76 -3.89 -16.63
CA LYS A 190 6.62 -4.80 -17.78
C LYS A 190 6.78 -6.26 -17.35
N ALA A 191 7.72 -6.54 -16.44
CA ALA A 191 8.00 -7.89 -15.95
C ALA A 191 6.80 -8.52 -15.25
N PHE A 192 6.01 -7.72 -14.53
CA PHE A 192 4.74 -8.19 -13.96
C PHE A 192 3.75 -8.63 -15.04
N GLY A 193 3.75 -7.96 -16.21
CA GLY A 193 2.96 -8.36 -17.38
C GLY A 193 1.44 -8.22 -17.16
N ALA A 194 1.00 -7.15 -16.51
CA ALA A 194 -0.41 -6.78 -16.46
C ALA A 194 -0.85 -6.14 -17.79
N ASP A 195 -2.12 -6.31 -18.16
CA ASP A 195 -2.69 -5.72 -19.38
C ASP A 195 -2.66 -4.19 -19.35
N LEU A 196 -2.92 -3.60 -18.18
CA LEU A 196 -2.96 -2.17 -17.96
C LEU A 196 -1.85 -1.72 -17.01
N VAL A 197 -1.07 -0.72 -17.44
CA VAL A 197 -0.10 -0.03 -16.59
C VAL A 197 -0.41 1.46 -16.57
N VAL A 198 -0.69 2.00 -15.38
CA VAL A 198 -0.93 3.42 -15.14
C VAL A 198 0.36 4.07 -14.67
N HIS A 199 0.82 5.06 -15.42
CA HIS A 199 1.97 5.88 -15.05
C HIS A 199 1.58 6.89 -13.97
N ASN A 200 2.28 6.85 -12.84
CA ASN A 200 2.29 7.95 -11.86
C ASN A 200 3.54 7.89 -10.96
N ARG A 201 4.05 9.05 -10.54
CA ARG A 201 5.19 9.13 -9.61
C ARG A 201 4.86 8.60 -8.22
N GLY A 202 3.60 8.71 -7.81
CA GLY A 202 3.13 8.31 -6.49
C GLY A 202 3.09 9.49 -5.53
N ARG A 203 2.13 9.46 -4.60
CA ARG A 203 1.91 10.53 -3.63
C ARG A 203 2.98 10.45 -2.54
N LEU A 204 3.44 11.60 -2.05
CA LEU A 204 4.30 11.65 -0.87
C LEU A 204 3.58 10.99 0.32
N GLY A 205 4.34 10.30 1.17
CA GLY A 205 3.80 9.56 2.30
C GLY A 205 3.40 8.11 1.99
N THR A 206 3.35 7.69 0.71
CA THR A 206 3.02 6.29 0.37
C THR A 206 4.25 5.39 0.37
N LEU A 207 4.05 4.10 0.65
CA LEU A 207 5.12 3.11 0.65
C LEU A 207 5.86 3.07 -0.70
N ARG A 208 5.11 2.94 -1.81
CA ARG A 208 5.70 2.92 -3.16
C ARG A 208 6.55 4.17 -3.43
N ARG A 209 6.07 5.35 -3.02
CA ARG A 209 6.82 6.60 -3.25
C ARG A 209 8.11 6.62 -2.42
N ALA A 210 8.04 6.25 -1.15
CA ALA A 210 9.21 6.17 -0.28
C ALA A 210 10.24 5.15 -0.79
N ALA A 211 9.81 3.98 -1.27
CA ALA A 211 10.69 2.97 -1.85
C ALA A 211 11.38 3.48 -3.13
N ALA A 212 10.62 4.10 -4.05
CA ALA A 212 11.17 4.70 -5.26
C ALA A 212 12.18 5.82 -4.95
N ASP A 213 11.87 6.70 -3.98
CA ASP A 213 12.78 7.77 -3.55
C ASP A 213 14.06 7.21 -2.88
N ALA A 214 14.02 6.00 -2.32
CA ALA A 214 15.18 5.25 -1.83
C ALA A 214 15.91 4.43 -2.91
N GLY A 215 15.52 4.55 -4.19
CA GLY A 215 16.17 3.86 -5.30
C GLY A 215 15.72 2.40 -5.50
N ILE A 216 14.62 1.98 -4.86
CA ILE A 216 14.04 0.64 -4.98
C ILE A 216 12.94 0.69 -6.06
N PRO A 217 13.12 0.03 -7.23
CA PRO A 217 12.08 -0.09 -8.23
C PRO A 217 10.82 -0.73 -7.63
N SER A 218 9.71 -0.02 -7.73
CA SER A 218 8.49 -0.38 -7.01
C SER A 218 7.23 -0.17 -7.83
N VAL A 219 6.33 -1.14 -7.72
CA VAL A 219 5.03 -1.15 -8.40
C VAL A 219 3.91 -1.40 -7.40
N ILE A 220 2.73 -0.86 -7.66
CA ILE A 220 1.50 -1.27 -6.99
C ILE A 220 0.72 -2.18 -7.92
N TYR A 221 0.20 -3.29 -7.41
CA TYR A 221 -0.88 -4.06 -8.04
C TYR A 221 -2.21 -3.68 -7.39
N GLU A 222 -3.12 -3.13 -8.20
CA GLU A 222 -4.48 -2.77 -7.80
C GLU A 222 -5.44 -3.82 -8.35
N ALA A 223 -6.20 -4.52 -7.51
CA ALA A 223 -7.20 -5.47 -8.01
C ALA A 223 -8.34 -5.72 -7.02
N GLY A 224 -9.56 -5.41 -7.45
CA GLY A 224 -10.78 -5.79 -6.73
C GLY A 224 -11.31 -4.81 -5.73
N GLU A 225 -12.22 -5.33 -4.91
CA GLU A 225 -12.97 -4.64 -3.87
C GLU A 225 -12.33 -4.84 -2.50
N PRO A 226 -12.47 -3.89 -1.56
CA PRO A 226 -12.12 -4.16 -0.18
C PRO A 226 -13.11 -5.19 0.39
N MET A 227 -12.67 -5.93 1.41
CA MET A 227 -13.48 -6.88 2.18
C MET A 227 -14.02 -8.09 1.41
N ARG A 228 -13.54 -8.31 0.18
CA ARG A 228 -13.91 -9.48 -0.63
C ARG A 228 -12.67 -10.14 -1.22
N LEU A 229 -12.77 -11.46 -1.36
CA LEU A 229 -11.82 -12.25 -2.14
C LEU A 229 -12.37 -12.45 -3.54
N ARG A 230 -11.54 -12.18 -4.55
CA ARG A 230 -11.89 -12.34 -5.97
C ARG A 230 -10.86 -13.25 -6.63
N GLU A 231 -11.23 -14.50 -6.85
CA GLU A 231 -10.29 -15.54 -7.29
C GLU A 231 -9.53 -15.16 -8.56
N ASP A 232 -10.23 -14.74 -9.63
CA ASP A 232 -9.62 -14.36 -10.90
C ASP A 232 -8.57 -13.24 -10.76
N GLU A 233 -8.78 -12.32 -9.82
CA GLU A 233 -7.90 -11.18 -9.56
C GLU A 233 -6.68 -11.57 -8.71
N ILE A 234 -6.89 -12.52 -7.79
CA ILE A 234 -5.84 -13.14 -6.99
C ILE A 234 -4.93 -13.99 -7.88
N GLU A 235 -5.50 -14.83 -8.75
CA GLU A 235 -4.74 -15.64 -9.71
C GLU A 235 -3.90 -14.76 -10.64
N GLN A 236 -4.45 -13.65 -11.14
CA GLN A 236 -3.70 -12.67 -11.93
C GLN A 236 -2.53 -12.06 -11.14
N GLY A 237 -2.73 -11.74 -9.85
CA GLY A 237 -1.70 -11.19 -8.98
C GLY A 237 -0.58 -12.19 -8.68
N VAL A 238 -0.92 -13.46 -8.43
CA VAL A 238 0.04 -14.55 -8.26
C VAL A 238 0.83 -14.77 -9.55
N ALA A 239 0.14 -14.90 -10.68
CA ALA A 239 0.79 -15.10 -11.98
C ALA A 239 1.70 -13.94 -12.36
N GLY A 240 1.28 -12.69 -12.12
CA GLY A 240 2.08 -11.49 -12.39
C GLY A 240 3.32 -11.39 -11.51
N THR A 241 3.19 -11.74 -10.23
CA THR A 241 4.36 -11.78 -9.32
C THR A 241 5.34 -12.87 -9.74
N THR A 242 4.85 -14.06 -10.09
CA THR A 242 5.68 -15.16 -10.60
C THR A 242 6.41 -14.77 -11.89
N ARG A 243 5.74 -14.12 -12.86
CA ARG A 243 6.40 -13.58 -14.06
C ARG A 243 7.48 -12.57 -13.73
N ALA A 244 7.22 -11.68 -12.78
CA ALA A 244 8.22 -10.73 -12.32
C ALA A 244 9.44 -11.43 -11.71
N MET A 245 9.24 -12.49 -10.92
CA MET A 245 10.33 -13.32 -10.38
C MET A 245 11.13 -14.04 -11.47
N HIS A 246 10.49 -14.53 -12.54
CA HIS A 246 11.20 -15.10 -13.70
C HIS A 246 12.07 -14.06 -14.42
N ALA A 247 11.55 -12.85 -14.64
CA ALA A 247 12.30 -11.76 -15.27
C ALA A 247 13.45 -11.23 -14.40
N LEU A 248 13.26 -11.21 -13.08
CA LEU A 248 14.30 -10.92 -12.11
C LEU A 248 15.32 -12.05 -11.94
N ARG A 249 15.18 -13.14 -12.71
CA ARG A 249 16.01 -14.34 -12.66
C ARG A 249 16.03 -15.03 -11.29
N MET A 250 14.96 -14.84 -10.51
CA MET A 250 14.74 -15.52 -9.24
C MET A 250 14.22 -16.95 -9.44
N LEU A 251 13.50 -17.22 -10.54
CA LEU A 251 12.90 -18.51 -10.87
C LEU A 251 13.21 -18.94 -12.31
N GLN A 252 13.39 -20.24 -12.52
CA GLN A 252 13.57 -20.86 -13.84
C GLN A 252 12.23 -21.37 -14.42
N PRO A 253 12.03 -21.36 -15.74
CA PRO A 253 12.92 -20.78 -16.75
C PRO A 253 12.93 -19.25 -16.65
N TYR A 254 14.07 -18.62 -16.96
CA TYR A 254 14.11 -17.16 -17.08
C TYR A 254 13.23 -16.70 -18.25
N ALA A 255 12.50 -15.61 -18.05
CA ALA A 255 11.59 -15.06 -19.04
C ALA A 255 11.85 -13.58 -19.23
N GLU A 256 11.87 -13.12 -20.49
CA GLU A 256 11.94 -11.70 -20.78
C GLU A 256 10.56 -11.03 -20.57
N PRO A 257 10.51 -9.80 -20.05
CA PRO A 257 9.27 -9.05 -19.90
C PRO A 257 8.51 -8.85 -21.22
N THR A 258 7.21 -9.11 -21.22
CA THR A 258 6.33 -8.74 -22.34
C THR A 258 5.82 -7.30 -22.16
N PRO A 259 5.76 -6.48 -23.21
CA PRO A 259 5.14 -5.17 -23.13
C PRO A 259 3.67 -5.25 -22.68
N PRO A 260 3.20 -4.32 -21.82
CA PRO A 260 1.80 -4.27 -21.44
C PRO A 260 0.93 -3.92 -22.65
N ARG A 261 -0.31 -4.41 -22.66
CA ARG A 261 -1.28 -4.11 -23.72
C ARG A 261 -1.61 -2.62 -23.79
N GLN A 262 -1.65 -1.94 -22.64
CA GLN A 262 -1.98 -0.52 -22.54
C GLN A 262 -1.13 0.19 -21.49
N VAL A 263 -0.60 1.36 -21.87
CA VAL A 263 0.07 2.30 -20.95
C VAL A 263 -0.77 3.56 -20.83
N ILE A 264 -1.28 3.82 -19.64
CA ILE A 264 -2.15 4.95 -19.34
C ILE A 264 -1.35 6.05 -18.65
N ARG A 265 -1.24 7.21 -19.31
CA ARG A 265 -0.52 8.38 -18.77
C ARG A 265 -1.44 9.40 -18.11
N ARG A 266 -2.75 9.33 -18.39
CA ARG A 266 -3.74 10.27 -17.88
C ARG A 266 -4.94 9.53 -17.36
N THR A 267 -5.39 9.90 -16.17
CA THR A 267 -6.59 9.36 -15.55
C THR A 267 -7.46 10.49 -15.00
N HIS A 268 -8.74 10.22 -14.77
CA HIS A 268 -9.65 11.22 -14.21
C HIS A 268 -10.70 10.58 -13.30
N TRP A 269 -10.89 11.15 -12.11
CA TRP A 269 -11.97 10.76 -11.21
C TRP A 269 -13.24 11.56 -11.51
N VAL A 270 -14.30 10.87 -11.88
CA VAL A 270 -15.66 11.42 -11.96
C VAL A 270 -16.26 11.38 -10.57
N ARG A 271 -16.61 12.56 -10.05
CA ARG A 271 -17.19 12.74 -8.72
C ARG A 271 -18.68 13.01 -8.82
N VAL A 272 -19.41 12.66 -7.76
CA VAL A 272 -20.84 12.97 -7.65
C VAL A 272 -21.05 14.39 -7.14
N ASP A 273 -22.05 15.09 -7.65
CA ASP A 273 -22.37 16.45 -7.20
C ASP A 273 -23.45 16.49 -6.12
N ARG A 274 -24.09 15.35 -5.84
CA ARG A 274 -25.19 15.22 -4.87
C ARG A 274 -24.99 14.01 -3.97
N GLY A 275 -25.56 14.09 -2.76
CA GLY A 275 -25.65 12.95 -1.86
C GLY A 275 -26.90 12.11 -2.11
N GLY A 276 -26.84 10.82 -1.79
CA GLY A 276 -27.95 9.89 -1.97
C GLY A 276 -27.48 8.46 -2.26
N LEU A 277 -28.39 7.65 -2.79
CA LEU A 277 -28.14 6.28 -3.22
C LEU A 277 -27.53 6.29 -4.62
N MET A 278 -26.24 5.95 -4.73
CA MET A 278 -25.56 5.83 -6.01
C MET A 278 -25.83 4.46 -6.62
N LEU A 279 -26.26 4.45 -7.88
CA LEU A 279 -26.47 3.26 -8.69
C LEU A 279 -25.63 3.40 -9.97
N ALA A 280 -24.69 2.49 -10.16
CA ALA A 280 -23.91 2.42 -11.39
C ALA A 280 -24.71 1.73 -12.51
N ILE A 281 -24.55 2.19 -13.75
CA ILE A 281 -25.13 1.52 -14.93
C ILE A 281 -24.06 0.97 -15.90
N VAL A 282 -22.81 1.38 -15.73
CA VAL A 282 -21.65 0.83 -16.46
C VAL A 282 -20.91 -0.19 -15.59
N GLN A 283 -20.10 -1.02 -16.23
CA GLN A 283 -19.28 -2.02 -15.56
C GLN A 283 -17.80 -1.63 -15.52
N ILE A 284 -17.07 -2.17 -14.54
CA ILE A 284 -15.62 -2.04 -14.45
C ILE A 284 -14.97 -2.65 -15.71
N GLY A 285 -13.99 -1.97 -16.30
CA GLY A 285 -13.37 -2.34 -17.58
C GLY A 285 -14.14 -1.89 -18.84
N GLU A 286 -15.34 -1.35 -18.71
CA GLU A 286 -16.11 -0.84 -19.85
C GLU A 286 -15.46 0.43 -20.44
N THR A 287 -15.48 0.55 -21.78
CA THR A 287 -15.06 1.77 -22.48
C THR A 287 -16.26 2.68 -22.71
N VAL A 288 -16.14 3.93 -22.28
CA VAL A 288 -17.21 4.94 -22.29
C VAL A 288 -16.86 6.14 -23.16
N LYS A 289 -17.88 6.82 -23.68
CA LYS A 289 -17.74 8.07 -24.46
C LYS A 289 -17.93 9.30 -23.57
N ARG A 290 -17.40 10.44 -24.01
CA ARG A 290 -17.71 11.74 -23.39
C ARG A 290 -19.22 12.00 -23.41
N GLY A 291 -19.77 12.43 -22.28
CA GLY A 291 -21.20 12.69 -22.07
C GLY A 291 -22.04 11.44 -21.76
N GLN A 292 -21.47 10.23 -21.86
CA GLN A 292 -22.17 8.99 -21.54
C GLN A 292 -22.59 8.97 -20.07
N LEU A 293 -23.83 8.52 -19.81
CA LEU A 293 -24.34 8.31 -18.46
C LEU A 293 -23.61 7.10 -17.85
N LEU A 294 -23.01 7.28 -16.67
CA LEU A 294 -22.26 6.26 -15.94
C LEU A 294 -23.08 5.67 -14.78
N GLY A 295 -23.97 6.48 -14.22
CA GLY A 295 -24.81 6.11 -13.10
C GLY A 295 -25.71 7.25 -12.69
N THR A 296 -26.45 7.03 -11.61
CA THR A 296 -27.33 8.03 -11.01
C THR A 296 -27.17 8.07 -9.51
N VAL A 297 -27.40 9.23 -8.90
CA VAL A 297 -27.59 9.39 -7.45
C VAL A 297 -29.05 9.70 -7.19
N ILE A 298 -29.72 8.86 -6.43
CA ILE A 298 -31.14 9.00 -6.07
C ILE A 298 -31.23 9.58 -4.67
N ASP A 299 -31.92 10.71 -4.53
CA ASP A 299 -32.31 11.26 -3.22
C ASP A 299 -33.34 10.30 -2.58
N PRO A 300 -33.03 9.69 -1.42
CA PRO A 300 -33.93 8.73 -0.78
C PRO A 300 -35.21 9.35 -0.23
N LEU A 301 -35.29 10.68 -0.09
CA LEU A 301 -36.45 11.40 0.46
C LEU A 301 -37.38 11.92 -0.64
N SER A 302 -36.83 12.42 -1.74
CA SER A 302 -37.60 13.06 -2.82
C SER A 302 -37.71 12.22 -4.10
N SER A 303 -36.95 11.12 -4.20
CA SER A 303 -36.74 10.37 -5.45
C SER A 303 -36.13 11.18 -6.60
N ALA A 304 -35.66 12.41 -6.35
CA ALA A 304 -34.95 13.20 -7.34
C ALA A 304 -33.65 12.49 -7.77
N ARG A 305 -33.36 12.51 -9.06
CA ARG A 305 -32.19 11.84 -9.63
C ARG A 305 -31.15 12.85 -10.12
N GLY A 306 -29.92 12.70 -9.67
CA GLY A 306 -28.74 13.33 -10.25
C GLY A 306 -28.06 12.37 -11.20
N GLU A 307 -27.71 12.84 -12.40
CA GLU A 307 -26.96 12.03 -13.37
C GLU A 307 -25.45 12.16 -13.12
N ILE A 308 -24.73 11.03 -13.21
CA ILE A 308 -23.27 11.00 -13.23
C ILE A 308 -22.86 10.75 -14.68
N ARG A 309 -22.28 11.75 -15.36
CA ARG A 309 -21.86 11.64 -16.77
C ARG A 309 -20.35 11.68 -16.91
N SER A 310 -19.83 10.92 -17.86
CA SER A 310 -18.40 10.91 -18.16
C SER A 310 -17.95 12.23 -18.79
N PRO A 311 -17.00 12.97 -18.22
CA PRO A 311 -16.47 14.18 -18.85
C PRO A 311 -15.54 13.89 -20.04
N TYR A 312 -15.04 12.65 -20.16
CA TYR A 312 -14.07 12.22 -21.17
C TYR A 312 -14.45 10.86 -21.78
N ALA A 313 -13.83 10.51 -22.91
CA ALA A 313 -13.83 9.13 -23.39
C ALA A 313 -12.67 8.35 -22.74
N GLY A 314 -12.89 7.09 -22.38
CA GLY A 314 -11.89 6.28 -21.69
C GLY A 314 -12.44 4.96 -21.18
N THR A 315 -11.60 4.22 -20.46
CA THR A 315 -11.96 2.94 -19.84
C THR A 315 -12.17 3.12 -18.34
N ILE A 316 -13.21 2.53 -17.78
CA ILE A 316 -13.47 2.53 -16.33
C ILE A 316 -12.45 1.58 -15.67
N ILE A 317 -11.53 2.11 -14.89
CA ILE A 317 -10.47 1.34 -14.19
C ILE A 317 -10.67 1.29 -12.67
N GLY A 318 -11.60 2.08 -12.16
CA GLY A 318 -12.08 2.04 -10.78
C GLY A 318 -13.53 2.47 -10.73
N GLN A 319 -14.33 1.86 -9.86
CA GLN A 319 -15.77 2.09 -9.80
C GLN A 319 -16.30 1.90 -8.39
N ALA A 320 -17.12 2.84 -7.93
CA ALA A 320 -17.95 2.68 -6.75
C ALA A 320 -19.01 1.61 -6.99
N LEU A 321 -19.09 0.68 -6.04
CA LEU A 321 -20.24 -0.22 -5.93
C LEU A 321 -21.45 0.60 -5.49
N ASP A 322 -22.64 0.06 -5.74
CA ASP A 322 -23.89 0.68 -5.32
C ASP A 322 -23.88 0.91 -3.80
N GLN A 323 -23.96 2.18 -3.39
CA GLN A 323 -23.77 2.60 -2.00
C GLN A 323 -24.34 4.01 -1.76
N VAL A 324 -24.35 4.41 -0.49
CA VAL A 324 -24.68 5.81 -0.11
C VAL A 324 -23.44 6.69 -0.33
N VAL A 325 -23.62 7.83 -1.00
CA VAL A 325 -22.54 8.77 -1.31
C VAL A 325 -22.85 10.18 -0.84
N MET A 326 -21.81 10.99 -0.67
CA MET A 326 -21.88 12.43 -0.42
C MET A 326 -21.39 13.21 -1.63
N PRO A 327 -21.78 14.49 -1.81
CA PRO A 327 -21.18 15.36 -2.82
C PRO A 327 -19.64 15.34 -2.74
N GLY A 328 -18.97 15.27 -3.89
CA GLY A 328 -17.53 15.13 -4.01
C GLY A 328 -17.01 13.69 -3.98
N PHE A 329 -17.85 12.69 -3.67
CA PHE A 329 -17.41 11.29 -3.65
C PHE A 329 -16.94 10.83 -5.04
N ALA A 330 -15.75 10.22 -5.09
CA ALA A 330 -15.13 9.71 -6.30
C ALA A 330 -15.80 8.40 -6.73
N ALA A 331 -16.69 8.49 -7.73
CA ALA A 331 -17.55 7.38 -8.17
C ALA A 331 -16.91 6.51 -9.25
N PHE A 332 -16.24 7.12 -10.24
CA PHE A 332 -15.62 6.37 -11.33
C PHE A 332 -14.22 6.91 -11.62
N HIS A 333 -13.26 6.03 -11.87
CA HIS A 333 -11.91 6.35 -12.29
C HIS A 333 -11.72 5.96 -13.74
N LEU A 334 -11.44 6.95 -14.59
CA LEU A 334 -11.25 6.75 -16.03
C LEU A 334 -9.77 6.68 -16.36
N ALA A 335 -9.36 5.65 -17.10
CA ALA A 335 -8.17 5.69 -17.93
C ALA A 335 -8.51 6.42 -19.23
N LEU A 336 -7.90 7.59 -19.47
CA LEU A 336 -8.22 8.39 -20.64
C LEU A 336 -7.58 7.80 -21.89
N ALA A 337 -8.33 7.78 -23.00
CA ALA A 337 -7.77 7.44 -24.30
C ALA A 337 -6.65 8.43 -24.66
N ALA A 338 -5.60 7.94 -25.34
CA ALA A 338 -4.60 8.82 -25.93
C ALA A 338 -5.30 9.77 -26.91
N GLN A 339 -5.24 11.07 -26.66
CA GLN A 339 -5.79 12.04 -27.61
C GLN A 339 -4.82 12.19 -28.77
N GLU A 340 -5.29 11.96 -29.99
CA GLU A 340 -4.65 12.53 -31.18
C GLU A 340 -4.83 14.06 -31.13
N GLY A 341 -3.73 14.79 -30.96
CA GLY A 341 -3.60 16.15 -31.50
C GLY A 341 -4.41 17.30 -30.90
N ALA A 342 -4.73 17.33 -29.59
CA ALA A 342 -5.29 18.54 -28.98
C ALA A 342 -4.61 18.87 -27.64
N GLY A 343 -3.82 19.95 -27.63
CA GLY A 343 -3.37 20.59 -26.40
C GLY A 343 -4.58 21.09 -25.62
N LEU A 344 -4.76 20.55 -24.41
CA LEU A 344 -5.80 20.95 -23.47
C LEU A 344 -5.14 21.59 -22.23
N PRO A 345 -5.82 22.52 -21.55
CA PRO A 345 -5.22 23.41 -20.57
C PRO A 345 -4.53 22.68 -19.42
N SER A 346 -3.47 23.33 -18.91
CA SER A 346 -2.54 22.84 -17.88
C SER A 346 -3.17 22.26 -16.62
N SER A 347 -4.45 22.53 -16.34
CA SER A 347 -5.19 21.94 -15.20
C SER A 347 -5.53 20.46 -15.37
N ALA A 348 -5.29 19.87 -16.55
CA ALA A 348 -5.50 18.45 -16.81
C ALA A 348 -4.19 17.61 -16.77
N LEU A 349 -3.08 18.23 -16.35
CA LEU A 349 -1.76 17.60 -16.17
C LEU A 349 -1.43 17.32 -14.71
N GLU A 350 -2.15 17.92 -13.77
CA GLU A 350 -2.11 17.55 -12.37
C GLU A 350 -3.39 16.76 -12.10
N GLY A 351 -3.24 15.50 -11.69
CA GLY A 351 -4.37 14.79 -11.10
C GLY A 351 -4.93 15.70 -10.02
N ASP A 352 -6.20 16.08 -10.15
CA ASP A 352 -6.94 16.90 -9.18
C ASP A 352 -7.05 16.11 -7.86
N VAL A 353 -5.91 16.12 -7.18
CA VAL A 353 -5.66 15.76 -5.80
C VAL A 353 -5.52 17.10 -5.12
N ARG A 354 -6.65 17.81 -5.01
CA ARG A 354 -6.81 18.69 -3.86
C ARG A 354 -6.54 17.83 -2.63
N PRO A 355 -5.82 18.35 -1.63
CA PRO A 355 -5.67 17.67 -0.38
C PRO A 355 -7.08 17.37 0.14
N GLU A 356 -7.48 16.10 0.14
CA GLU A 356 -8.31 15.63 1.24
C GLU A 356 -7.46 15.92 2.47
N ASP A 357 -7.95 16.86 3.29
CA ASP A 357 -7.23 17.53 4.38
C ASP A 357 -6.19 16.64 5.06
N PRO A 358 -4.89 17.02 5.06
CA PRO A 358 -4.10 16.73 6.22
C PRO A 358 -4.67 17.60 7.34
N GLU A 359 -5.10 17.00 8.45
CA GLU A 359 -5.04 17.73 9.71
C GLU A 359 -3.64 18.34 9.80
N VAL A 360 -3.59 19.66 9.68
CA VAL A 360 -2.47 20.47 10.12
C VAL A 360 -2.19 20.04 11.56
N GLU A 361 -0.98 19.56 11.86
CA GLU A 361 -0.59 19.32 13.25
C GLU A 361 -0.74 20.64 14.03
N PRO A 362 -1.45 20.67 15.17
CA PRO A 362 -1.75 21.91 15.88
C PRO A 362 -0.60 22.40 16.78
N ASP A 363 0.66 22.18 16.39
CA ASP A 363 1.81 22.63 17.20
C ASP A 363 2.94 23.14 16.32
N GLU A 364 2.74 24.34 15.76
CA GLU A 364 3.79 25.27 15.32
C GLU A 364 3.12 26.56 14.79
N ARG A 365 2.60 27.38 15.72
CA ARG A 365 2.47 28.82 15.50
C ARG A 365 3.12 29.54 16.68
N PRO A 366 4.20 30.32 16.48
CA PRO A 366 4.60 31.29 17.48
C PRO A 366 3.52 32.38 17.53
N GLU A 367 3.23 32.89 18.73
CA GLU A 367 2.46 34.13 18.91
C GLU A 367 3.10 35.30 18.15
#